data_AF-A0A924CU53-F1
#
_entry.id   AF-A0A924CU53-F1
#
_cell.length_a   1.000
_cell.length_b   1.000
_cell.length_c   1.000
_cell.angle_alpha   90.00
_cell.angle_beta   90.00
_cell.angle_gamma   90.00
#
_symmetry.space_group_name_H-M   'P 1'
#
loop_
_entity.id
_entity.type
_entity.pdbx_description
1 polymer ?
#
loop_
_entity_poly.entity_id
_entity_poly.type
_entity_poly.pdbx_seq_one_letter_code
_entity_poly.pdbx_strand_id
1 'polypeptide(L)'
;MTNGASGDARLSKNQRRDAARDKARVLREQQKKKDRRGRFVLQGGLILGSLAVIAVVVLIISNSIRPPGPGPRNMLSDGITVGTNLEAVKTAALVSGKKPVVTKPAAGSKAIVIQLYVDYMCPVCGAFEKANSAQITTLVKQGAATIEIHPVAILDNSSVGSRYSTRASNAAACVANFSPNRFYDFNASLYANQPKESTAGLPDSKLISLTVDAKVSQPAKIASCITDETFKSWATDATTRAVSNPKLLSASGQFGTPTVLVNGSKYAGSISDPTAFAQFVSSVAGASFTDPSVATPSPTPSPATE
;
A
#
# COMPACT_ATOMS: atom_id res chain seq x y z
N MET A 1 -12.23 -96.71 -28.07
CA MET A 1 -13.42 -96.18 -27.35
C MET A 1 -13.45 -96.93 -26.01
N THR A 2 -13.58 -96.34 -24.84
CA THR A 2 -14.44 -95.24 -24.36
C THR A 2 -13.90 -94.67 -23.05
N ASN A 3 -14.30 -93.43 -22.77
CA ASN A 3 -13.98 -92.59 -21.61
C ASN A 3 -14.85 -92.89 -20.39
N GLY A 4 -14.42 -92.40 -19.21
CA GLY A 4 -15.37 -91.88 -18.21
C GLY A 4 -14.97 -92.07 -16.75
N ALA A 5 -14.30 -91.08 -16.14
CA ALA A 5 -14.29 -90.89 -14.70
C ALA A 5 -14.00 -89.44 -14.32
N SER A 6 -15.02 -88.71 -13.85
CA SER A 6 -14.90 -87.57 -12.91
C SER A 6 -16.31 -87.24 -12.40
N GLY A 7 -16.56 -87.56 -11.12
CA GLY A 7 -17.84 -87.31 -10.45
C GLY A 7 -17.84 -85.98 -9.70
N ASP A 8 -18.66 -85.03 -10.15
CA ASP A 8 -18.95 -83.78 -9.45
C ASP A 8 -19.82 -84.03 -8.20
N ALA A 9 -19.26 -83.84 -7.00
CA ALA A 9 -20.00 -83.88 -5.74
C ALA A 9 -20.85 -82.61 -5.56
N ARG A 10 -22.14 -82.67 -5.92
CA ARG A 10 -23.10 -81.57 -5.69
C ARG A 10 -23.53 -81.49 -4.22
N LEU A 11 -23.30 -80.34 -3.59
CA LEU A 11 -23.68 -80.01 -2.21
C LEU A 11 -25.18 -80.23 -1.91
N SER A 12 -25.50 -80.78 -0.73
CA SER A 12 -26.87 -81.01 -0.29
C SER A 12 -27.66 -79.70 -0.06
N LYS A 13 -29.00 -79.77 -0.09
CA LYS A 13 -29.90 -78.59 0.06
C LYS A 13 -29.69 -77.85 1.39
N ASN A 14 -29.35 -78.57 2.46
CA ASN A 14 -29.06 -77.97 3.77
C ASN A 14 -27.70 -77.27 3.80
N GLN A 15 -26.65 -77.87 3.22
CA GLN A 15 -25.32 -77.26 3.13
C GLN A 15 -25.32 -75.96 2.30
N ARG A 16 -26.12 -75.89 1.23
CA ARG A 16 -26.30 -74.65 0.45
C ARG A 16 -26.98 -73.54 1.24
N ARG A 17 -27.91 -73.89 2.14
CA ARG A 17 -28.62 -72.93 3.00
C ARG A 17 -27.73 -72.39 4.11
N ASP A 18 -26.86 -73.22 4.69
CA ASP A 18 -25.94 -72.79 5.74
C ASP A 18 -24.77 -71.98 5.15
N ALA A 19 -24.21 -72.39 4.01
CA ALA A 19 -23.23 -71.58 3.28
C ALA A 19 -23.79 -70.20 2.84
N ALA A 20 -25.08 -70.13 2.48
CA ALA A 20 -25.74 -68.87 2.18
C ALA A 20 -25.90 -67.97 3.42
N ARG A 21 -26.18 -68.56 4.59
CA ARG A 21 -26.27 -67.84 5.88
C ARG A 21 -24.91 -67.32 6.35
N ASP A 22 -23.86 -68.12 6.20
CA ASP A 22 -22.50 -67.72 6.56
C ASP A 22 -21.97 -66.61 5.65
N LYS A 23 -22.20 -66.74 4.33
CA LYS A 23 -21.87 -65.68 3.38
C LYS A 23 -22.64 -64.39 3.68
N ALA A 24 -23.91 -64.48 4.06
CA ALA A 24 -24.69 -63.33 4.47
C ALA A 24 -24.18 -62.69 5.78
N ARG A 25 -23.69 -63.49 6.75
CA ARG A 25 -23.08 -62.99 7.98
C ARG A 25 -21.76 -62.25 7.70
N VAL A 26 -20.88 -62.84 6.89
CA VAL A 26 -19.61 -62.22 6.50
C VAL A 26 -19.82 -60.92 5.72
N LEU A 27 -20.76 -60.89 4.76
CA LEU A 27 -21.08 -59.67 4.02
C LEU A 27 -21.65 -58.57 4.92
N ARG A 28 -22.50 -58.91 5.90
CA ARG A 28 -23.03 -57.96 6.88
C ARG A 28 -21.92 -57.39 7.78
N GLU A 29 -20.95 -58.20 8.19
CA GLU A 29 -19.81 -57.72 8.97
C GLU A 29 -18.88 -56.82 8.16
N GLN A 30 -18.64 -57.14 6.88
CA GLN A 30 -17.86 -56.30 5.98
C GLN A 30 -18.57 -54.96 5.69
N GLN A 31 -19.90 -54.97 5.49
CA GLN A 31 -20.70 -53.75 5.33
C GLN A 31 -20.67 -52.90 6.61
N LYS A 32 -20.88 -53.49 7.80
CA LYS A 32 -20.77 -52.76 9.08
C LYS A 32 -19.40 -52.10 9.27
N LYS A 33 -18.30 -52.78 8.90
CA LYS A 33 -16.95 -52.21 8.96
C LYS A 33 -16.76 -51.06 7.97
N LYS A 34 -17.29 -51.20 6.73
CA LYS A 34 -17.25 -50.13 5.71
C LYS A 34 -18.08 -48.92 6.12
N ASP A 35 -19.28 -49.11 6.65
CA ASP A 35 -20.16 -48.02 7.09
C ASP A 35 -19.55 -47.26 8.28
N ARG A 36 -18.94 -47.97 9.23
CA ARG A 36 -18.26 -47.35 10.36
C ARG A 36 -17.06 -46.51 9.90
N ARG A 37 -16.24 -47.04 8.99
CA ARG A 37 -15.11 -46.31 8.39
C ARG A 37 -15.59 -45.11 7.56
N GLY A 38 -16.64 -45.29 6.76
CA GLY A 38 -17.25 -44.25 5.95
C GLY A 38 -17.77 -43.09 6.78
N ARG A 39 -18.48 -43.37 7.89
CA ARG A 39 -18.93 -42.34 8.84
C ARG A 39 -17.77 -41.58 9.46
N PHE A 40 -16.71 -42.26 9.90
CA PHE A 40 -15.54 -41.58 10.47
C PHE A 40 -14.80 -40.73 9.44
N VAL A 41 -14.64 -41.20 8.20
CA VAL A 41 -14.01 -40.42 7.13
C VAL A 41 -14.86 -39.20 6.76
N LEU A 42 -16.18 -39.37 6.68
CA LEU A 42 -17.10 -38.28 6.31
C LEU A 42 -17.22 -37.23 7.43
N GLN A 43 -17.33 -37.66 8.69
CA GLN A 43 -17.31 -36.76 9.85
C GLN A 43 -15.94 -36.08 10.01
N GLY A 44 -14.85 -36.82 9.86
CA GLY A 44 -13.49 -36.27 9.93
C GLY A 44 -13.22 -35.25 8.82
N GLY A 45 -13.63 -35.54 7.59
CA GLY A 45 -13.53 -34.63 6.45
C GLY A 45 -14.36 -33.37 6.62
N LEU A 46 -15.60 -33.49 7.13
CA LEU A 46 -16.45 -32.33 7.44
C LEU A 46 -15.84 -31.46 8.54
N ILE A 47 -15.37 -32.05 9.64
CA ILE A 47 -14.74 -31.30 10.73
C ILE A 47 -13.48 -30.58 10.24
N LEU A 48 -12.60 -31.29 9.52
CA LEU A 48 -11.36 -30.71 9.00
C LEU A 48 -11.63 -29.59 7.97
N GLY A 49 -12.57 -29.82 7.05
CA GLY A 49 -13.00 -28.81 6.08
C GLY A 49 -13.61 -27.57 6.75
N SER A 50 -14.45 -27.78 7.77
CA SER A 50 -15.05 -26.69 8.56
C SER A 50 -13.99 -25.88 9.28
N LEU A 51 -13.02 -26.53 9.93
CA LEU A 51 -11.90 -25.87 10.62
C LEU A 51 -11.03 -25.06 9.65
N ALA A 52 -10.76 -25.58 8.45
CA ALA A 52 -10.01 -24.85 7.43
C ALA A 52 -10.74 -23.59 6.98
N VAL A 53 -12.06 -23.67 6.73
CA VAL A 53 -12.88 -22.51 6.37
C VAL A 53 -12.93 -21.50 7.51
N ILE A 54 -13.13 -21.95 8.76
CA ILE A 54 -13.12 -21.08 9.94
C ILE A 54 -11.77 -20.38 10.08
N ALA A 55 -10.65 -21.09 9.89
CA ALA A 55 -9.32 -20.50 9.94
C ALA A 55 -9.13 -19.41 8.88
N VAL A 56 -9.60 -19.64 7.65
CA VAL A 56 -9.56 -18.63 6.57
C VAL A 56 -10.45 -17.43 6.91
N VAL A 57 -11.67 -17.66 7.41
CA VAL A 57 -12.59 -16.57 7.82
C VAL A 57 -12.00 -15.76 8.97
N VAL A 58 -11.44 -16.43 9.98
CA VAL A 58 -10.76 -15.77 11.11
C VAL A 58 -9.55 -14.99 10.64
N LEU A 59 -8.76 -15.50 9.69
CA LEU A 59 -7.64 -14.78 9.09
C LEU A 59 -8.12 -13.51 8.36
N ILE A 60 -9.19 -13.61 7.57
CA ILE A 60 -9.79 -12.47 6.86
C ILE A 60 -10.31 -11.43 7.84
N ILE A 61 -11.06 -11.86 8.87
CA ILE A 61 -11.61 -10.97 9.90
C ILE A 61 -10.48 -10.33 10.71
N SER A 62 -9.46 -11.11 11.11
CA SER A 62 -8.32 -10.60 11.89
C SER A 62 -7.46 -9.63 11.09
N ASN A 63 -7.36 -9.76 9.76
CA ASN A 63 -6.72 -8.75 8.90
C ASN A 63 -7.62 -7.53 8.67
N SER A 64 -8.94 -7.68 8.81
CA SER A 64 -9.90 -6.59 8.63
C SER A 64 -10.07 -5.71 9.89
N ILE A 65 -9.91 -6.29 11.10
CA ILE A 65 -10.17 -5.60 12.38
C ILE A 65 -8.87 -5.38 13.19
N ARG A 66 -7.70 -5.20 12.53
CA ARG A 66 -6.51 -4.77 13.28
C ARG A 66 -6.77 -3.38 13.86
N PRO A 67 -6.63 -3.17 15.19
CA PRO A 67 -6.72 -1.83 15.74
C PRO A 67 -5.68 -0.95 15.02
N PRO A 68 -6.01 0.33 14.71
CA PRO A 68 -5.09 1.17 13.97
C PRO A 68 -3.76 1.22 14.72
N GLY A 69 -2.72 0.65 14.11
CA GLY A 69 -1.36 0.73 14.61
C GLY A 69 -0.82 2.16 14.44
N PRO A 70 0.35 2.47 15.00
CA PRO A 70 1.03 3.72 14.65
C PRO A 70 1.26 3.77 13.13
N GLY A 71 1.26 4.99 12.57
CA GLY A 71 1.69 5.21 11.20
C GLY A 71 3.13 4.78 10.97
N PRO A 72 3.61 4.75 9.72
CA PRO A 72 5.00 4.44 9.42
C PRO A 72 5.93 5.48 10.05
N ARG A 73 7.13 5.04 10.48
CA ARG A 73 8.19 5.97 10.83
C ARG A 73 8.53 6.82 9.61
N ASN A 74 9.05 8.03 9.86
CA ASN A 74 9.40 8.99 8.83
C ASN A 74 8.20 9.57 8.06
N MET A 75 6.97 9.35 8.55
CA MET A 75 5.75 9.98 8.04
C MET A 75 4.85 10.55 9.13
N LEU A 76 5.45 11.27 10.10
CA LEU A 76 4.71 11.92 11.20
C LEU A 76 3.62 12.90 10.71
N SER A 77 3.78 13.44 9.50
CA SER A 77 2.86 14.35 8.82
C SER A 77 1.88 13.65 7.86
N ASP A 78 1.85 12.31 7.86
CA ASP A 78 1.31 11.46 6.78
C ASP A 78 2.04 11.58 5.44
N GLY A 79 3.16 12.30 5.40
CA GLY A 79 4.03 12.38 4.24
C GLY A 79 5.47 12.13 4.65
N ILE A 80 6.30 11.71 3.70
CA ILE A 80 7.74 11.63 3.89
C ILE A 80 8.40 12.84 3.23
N THR A 81 9.15 13.60 4.02
CA THR A 81 9.95 14.71 3.53
C THR A 81 11.30 14.22 3.03
N VAL A 82 11.65 14.58 1.80
CA VAL A 82 12.93 14.35 1.13
C VAL A 82 13.61 15.71 0.95
N GLY A 83 14.83 15.82 1.48
CA GLY A 83 15.65 17.02 1.43
C GLY A 83 16.90 16.84 0.58
N THR A 84 17.93 17.63 0.89
CA THR A 84 19.22 17.65 0.19
C THR A 84 19.77 16.24 -0.04
N ASN A 85 20.40 16.04 -1.20
CA ASN A 85 20.91 14.74 -1.66
C ASN A 85 19.85 13.63 -1.80
N LEU A 86 18.56 13.99 -1.86
CA LEU A 86 17.44 13.03 -1.86
C LEU A 86 17.37 12.16 -0.60
N GLU A 87 17.90 12.66 0.51
CA GLU A 87 17.79 11.97 1.79
C GLU A 87 16.48 12.32 2.48
N ALA A 88 15.88 11.33 3.12
CA ALA A 88 14.64 11.51 3.85
C ALA A 88 14.91 12.11 5.23
N VAL A 89 14.10 13.10 5.62
CA VAL A 89 14.08 13.65 6.97
C VAL A 89 13.42 12.64 7.89
N LYS A 90 14.20 12.11 8.85
CA LYS A 90 13.71 11.10 9.78
C LYS A 90 12.76 11.70 10.80
N THR A 91 11.63 11.05 11.02
CA THR A 91 10.63 11.45 12.03
C THR A 91 10.13 10.23 12.81
N ALA A 92 9.56 10.48 13.98
CA ALA A 92 8.84 9.44 14.72
C ALA A 92 7.61 8.95 13.92
N ALA A 93 7.09 7.80 14.27
CA ALA A 93 5.79 7.34 13.76
C ALA A 93 4.66 8.22 14.30
N LEU A 94 3.62 8.44 13.48
CA LEU A 94 2.38 9.03 13.97
C LEU A 94 1.71 8.08 14.96
N VAL A 95 1.46 8.54 16.18
CA VAL A 95 0.71 7.74 17.17
C VAL A 95 -0.73 7.56 16.70
N SER A 96 -1.23 6.33 16.82
CA SER A 96 -2.60 5.98 16.43
C SER A 96 -3.64 6.95 17.04
N GLY A 97 -4.60 7.38 16.22
CA GLY A 97 -5.65 8.32 16.60
C GLY A 97 -5.19 9.77 16.81
N LYS A 98 -3.91 10.10 16.65
CA LYS A 98 -3.43 11.49 16.70
C LYS A 98 -3.50 12.14 15.33
N LYS A 99 -3.55 13.48 15.33
CA LYS A 99 -3.48 14.28 14.10
C LYS A 99 -2.03 14.34 13.60
N PRO A 100 -1.82 14.32 12.27
CA PRO A 100 -0.50 14.49 11.69
C PRO A 100 0.11 15.83 12.09
N VAL A 101 1.44 15.85 12.24
CA VAL A 101 2.17 17.09 12.53
C VAL A 101 2.52 17.76 11.22
N VAL A 102 2.07 18.99 11.01
CA VAL A 102 2.43 19.78 9.82
C VAL A 102 3.95 19.94 9.76
N THR A 103 4.54 19.56 8.64
CA THR A 103 5.96 19.79 8.36
C THR A 103 6.22 21.28 8.31
N LYS A 104 7.20 21.73 9.10
CA LYS A 104 7.68 23.11 9.09
C LYS A 104 9.05 23.14 8.44
N PRO A 105 9.38 24.19 7.67
CA PRO A 105 10.76 24.43 7.28
C PRO A 105 11.67 24.42 8.51
N ALA A 106 12.90 23.91 8.37
CA ALA A 106 13.89 24.06 9.43
C ALA A 106 14.08 25.55 9.78
N ALA A 107 14.30 25.86 11.06
CA ALA A 107 14.46 27.23 11.50
C ALA A 107 15.60 27.93 10.72
N GLY A 108 15.30 29.07 10.10
CA GLY A 108 16.24 29.82 9.25
C GLY A 108 16.41 29.27 7.83
N SER A 109 15.76 28.16 7.47
CA SER A 109 15.78 27.64 6.11
C SER A 109 14.97 28.53 5.17
N LYS A 110 15.57 28.87 4.03
CA LYS A 110 14.91 29.51 2.89
C LYS A 110 14.49 28.52 1.82
N ALA A 111 14.63 27.21 2.09
CA ALA A 111 14.28 26.18 1.13
C ALA A 111 12.76 26.14 0.92
N ILE A 112 12.37 26.02 -0.34
CA ILE A 112 10.97 25.91 -0.76
C ILE A 112 10.40 24.58 -0.28
N VAL A 113 9.23 24.58 0.35
CA VAL A 113 8.53 23.36 0.76
C VAL A 113 7.50 22.99 -0.29
N ILE A 114 7.75 21.92 -1.02
CA ILE A 114 6.81 21.33 -1.98
C ILE A 114 6.10 20.18 -1.27
N GLN A 115 4.78 20.24 -1.10
CA GLN A 115 3.96 19.11 -0.65
C GLN A 115 3.20 18.54 -1.82
N LEU A 116 3.23 17.23 -1.96
CA LEU A 116 2.64 16.50 -3.08
C LEU A 116 1.76 15.37 -2.55
N TYR A 117 0.44 15.50 -2.73
CA TYR A 117 -0.53 14.47 -2.41
C TYR A 117 -0.83 13.66 -3.67
N VAL A 118 -0.58 12.35 -3.61
CA VAL A 118 -0.64 11.50 -4.80
C VAL A 118 -1.32 10.17 -4.56
N ASP A 119 -2.01 9.70 -5.59
CA ASP A 119 -2.46 8.32 -5.71
C ASP A 119 -1.65 7.63 -6.82
N TYR A 120 -1.07 6.47 -6.52
CA TYR A 120 -0.19 5.77 -7.46
C TYR A 120 -0.94 5.17 -8.67
N MET A 121 -2.27 5.05 -8.64
CA MET A 121 -3.08 4.71 -9.82
C MET A 121 -3.41 5.92 -10.70
N CYS A 122 -3.36 7.13 -10.15
CA CYS A 122 -3.88 8.32 -10.82
C CYS A 122 -3.06 8.69 -12.06
N PRO A 123 -3.64 8.67 -13.27
CA PRO A 123 -2.91 9.00 -14.50
C PRO A 123 -2.38 10.44 -14.52
N VAL A 124 -3.11 11.37 -13.90
CA VAL A 124 -2.72 12.78 -13.80
C VAL A 124 -1.53 12.94 -12.84
N CYS A 125 -1.41 12.11 -11.80
CA CYS A 125 -0.21 12.08 -10.95
C CYS A 125 1.00 11.60 -11.74
N GLY A 126 0.85 10.54 -12.56
CA GLY A 126 1.92 10.05 -13.42
C GLY A 126 2.36 11.07 -14.46
N ALA A 127 1.41 11.83 -15.03
CA ALA A 127 1.71 12.93 -15.95
C ALA A 127 2.48 14.07 -15.26
N PHE A 128 2.09 14.44 -14.03
CA PHE A 128 2.82 15.43 -13.23
C PHE A 128 4.24 14.96 -12.90
N GLU A 129 4.39 13.72 -12.42
CA GLU A 129 5.70 13.12 -12.13
C GLU A 129 6.59 13.14 -13.37
N LYS A 130 6.07 12.71 -14.52
CA LYS A 130 6.82 12.69 -15.78
C LYS A 130 7.28 14.08 -16.22
N ALA A 131 6.43 15.10 -16.07
CA ALA A 131 6.74 16.46 -16.47
C ALA A 131 7.69 17.17 -15.49
N ASN A 132 7.53 16.97 -14.18
CA ASN A 132 8.11 17.84 -13.16
C ASN A 132 9.19 17.18 -12.28
N SER A 133 9.30 15.85 -12.26
CA SER A 133 10.25 15.16 -11.36
C SER A 133 11.70 15.59 -11.56
N ALA A 134 12.15 15.86 -12.79
CA ALA A 134 13.54 16.25 -13.07
C ALA A 134 13.91 17.61 -12.45
N GLN A 135 13.04 18.62 -12.58
CA GLN A 135 13.26 19.93 -11.99
C GLN A 135 13.13 19.90 -10.46
N ILE A 136 12.14 19.18 -9.91
CA ILE A 136 11.97 19.00 -8.47
C ILE A 136 13.22 18.32 -7.89
N THR A 137 13.68 17.25 -8.52
CA THR A 137 14.90 16.52 -8.12
C THR A 137 16.11 17.44 -8.09
N THR A 138 16.25 18.33 -9.07
CA THR A 138 17.36 19.29 -9.14
C THR A 138 17.31 20.28 -7.98
N LEU A 139 16.14 20.89 -7.72
CA LEU A 139 15.94 21.82 -6.60
C LEU A 139 16.21 21.14 -5.25
N VAL A 140 15.73 19.91 -5.08
CA VAL A 140 15.91 19.14 -3.85
C VAL A 140 17.37 18.75 -3.64
N LYS A 141 18.07 18.25 -4.66
CA LYS A 141 19.50 17.93 -4.57
C LYS A 141 20.35 19.14 -4.21
N GLN A 142 20.01 20.31 -4.75
CA GLN A 142 20.72 21.57 -4.46
C GLN A 142 20.37 22.16 -3.08
N GLY A 143 19.41 21.58 -2.35
CA GLY A 143 18.90 22.14 -1.10
C GLY A 143 18.05 23.39 -1.27
N ALA A 144 17.69 23.76 -2.50
CA ALA A 144 16.81 24.88 -2.79
C ALA A 144 15.34 24.56 -2.46
N ALA A 145 14.98 23.28 -2.43
CA ALA A 145 13.67 22.81 -2.01
C ALA A 145 13.75 21.55 -1.16
N THR A 146 12.67 21.27 -0.44
CA THR A 146 12.33 19.95 0.09
C THR A 146 11.03 19.50 -0.56
N ILE A 147 10.89 18.21 -0.84
CA ILE A 147 9.63 17.63 -1.29
C ILE A 147 9.06 16.70 -0.22
N GLU A 148 7.82 16.90 0.16
CA GLU A 148 7.05 16.04 1.04
C GLU A 148 5.98 15.32 0.24
N ILE A 149 6.08 13.99 0.18
CA ILE A 149 5.16 13.15 -0.60
C ILE A 149 4.19 12.49 0.37
N HIS A 150 2.89 12.70 0.14
CA HIS A 150 1.77 12.12 0.88
C HIS A 150 1.03 11.09 -0.01
N PRO A 151 1.34 9.79 0.12
CA PRO A 151 0.59 8.75 -0.56
C PRO A 151 -0.84 8.65 -0.03
N VAL A 152 -1.82 8.80 -0.91
CA VAL A 152 -3.26 8.61 -0.64
C VAL A 152 -3.84 7.53 -1.54
N ALA A 153 -5.06 7.09 -1.25
CA ALA A 153 -5.73 5.98 -1.93
C ALA A 153 -7.17 6.32 -2.32
N ILE A 154 -7.38 7.40 -3.08
CA ILE A 154 -8.72 7.84 -3.50
C ILE A 154 -9.29 7.01 -4.67
N LEU A 155 -8.44 6.29 -5.41
CA LEU A 155 -8.82 5.46 -6.57
C LEU A 155 -8.93 3.96 -6.25
N ASP A 156 -9.03 3.59 -4.97
CA ASP A 156 -9.14 2.19 -4.56
C ASP A 156 -10.36 1.49 -5.18
N ASN A 157 -11.49 2.20 -5.28
CA ASN A 157 -12.71 1.71 -5.92
C ASN A 157 -12.57 1.57 -7.44
N SER A 158 -11.63 2.29 -8.06
CA SER A 158 -11.28 2.17 -9.48
C SER A 158 -10.34 1.00 -9.77
N SER A 159 -9.97 0.20 -8.76
CA SER A 159 -8.98 -0.89 -8.91
C SER A 159 -9.59 -2.29 -9.10
N VAL A 160 -10.83 -2.40 -9.59
CA VAL A 160 -11.54 -3.67 -9.84
C VAL A 160 -11.51 -4.63 -8.62
N GLY A 161 -11.71 -4.08 -7.42
CA GLY A 161 -11.73 -4.83 -6.15
C GLY A 161 -10.35 -5.18 -5.57
N SER A 162 -9.25 -4.91 -6.28
CA SER A 162 -7.89 -5.23 -5.81
C SER A 162 -7.31 -4.24 -4.79
N ARG A 163 -7.93 -3.05 -4.62
CA ARG A 163 -7.46 -1.97 -3.72
C ARG A 163 -6.01 -1.55 -4.01
N TYR A 164 -5.67 -1.38 -5.29
CA TYR A 164 -4.28 -1.12 -5.68
C TYR A 164 -3.73 0.17 -5.06
N SER A 165 -4.50 1.24 -4.99
CA SER A 165 -4.04 2.51 -4.42
C SER A 165 -3.65 2.36 -2.94
N THR A 166 -4.43 1.64 -2.13
CA THR A 166 -4.11 1.32 -0.73
C THR A 166 -2.89 0.41 -0.64
N ARG A 167 -2.78 -0.64 -1.48
CA ARG A 167 -1.62 -1.55 -1.47
C ARG A 167 -0.33 -0.82 -1.88
N ALA A 168 -0.39 0.07 -2.87
CA ALA A 168 0.74 0.89 -3.30
C ALA A 168 1.12 1.94 -2.25
N SER A 169 0.15 2.61 -1.62
CA SER A 169 0.38 3.52 -0.49
C SER A 169 1.01 2.80 0.71
N ASN A 170 0.52 1.59 1.04
CA ASN A 170 1.13 0.71 2.04
C ASN A 170 2.57 0.35 1.67
N ALA A 171 2.85 -0.01 0.40
CA ALA A 171 4.22 -0.32 -0.03
C ALA A 171 5.16 0.89 0.09
N ALA A 172 4.69 2.08 -0.28
CA ALA A 172 5.43 3.33 -0.11
C ALA A 172 5.73 3.61 1.37
N ALA A 173 4.75 3.39 2.25
CA ALA A 173 4.91 3.47 3.70
C ALA A 173 5.92 2.45 4.25
N CYS A 174 5.92 1.21 3.75
CA CYS A 174 6.91 0.19 4.13
C CYS A 174 8.34 0.63 3.77
N VAL A 175 8.54 1.19 2.57
CA VAL A 175 9.85 1.73 2.17
C VAL A 175 10.23 2.94 3.03
N ALA A 176 9.30 3.88 3.25
CA ALA A 176 9.51 5.02 4.14
C ALA A 176 9.93 4.58 5.55
N ASN A 177 9.31 3.53 6.09
CA ASN A 177 9.58 3.05 7.43
C ASN A 177 10.97 2.36 7.56
N PHE A 178 11.32 1.48 6.62
CA PHE A 178 12.50 0.61 6.74
C PHE A 178 13.71 1.06 5.91
N SER A 179 13.50 1.81 4.84
CA SER A 179 14.56 2.27 3.93
C SER A 179 14.26 3.70 3.43
N PRO A 180 14.10 4.70 4.32
CA PRO A 180 13.56 6.02 4.00
C PRO A 180 14.34 6.75 2.88
N ASN A 181 15.68 6.63 2.85
CA ASN A 181 16.51 7.25 1.79
C ASN A 181 16.36 6.59 0.40
N ARG A 182 15.56 5.53 0.27
CA ARG A 182 15.18 4.90 -1.01
C ARG A 182 13.73 5.18 -1.40
N PHE A 183 13.01 5.94 -0.59
CA PHE A 183 11.61 6.26 -0.87
C PHE A 183 11.47 7.00 -2.21
N TYR A 184 12.31 8.00 -2.49
CA TYR A 184 12.20 8.79 -3.70
C TYR A 184 12.45 7.95 -4.97
N ASP A 185 13.43 7.05 -4.93
CA ASP A 185 13.70 6.09 -6.00
C ASP A 185 12.52 5.12 -6.19
N PHE A 186 11.93 4.64 -5.10
CA PHE A 186 10.76 3.77 -5.14
C PHE A 186 9.50 4.48 -5.66
N ASN A 187 9.28 5.74 -5.28
CA ASN A 187 8.20 6.58 -5.81
C ASN A 187 8.30 6.70 -7.33
N ALA A 188 9.48 7.02 -7.85
CA ALA A 188 9.73 7.08 -9.29
C ALA A 188 9.49 5.73 -9.97
N SER A 189 9.88 4.62 -9.33
CA SER A 189 9.67 3.26 -9.82
C SER A 189 8.18 2.88 -9.93
N LEU A 190 7.36 3.29 -8.95
CA LEU A 190 5.91 3.12 -8.99
C LEU A 190 5.29 3.84 -10.19
N TYR A 191 5.68 5.10 -10.44
CA TYR A 191 5.17 5.85 -11.58
C TYR A 191 5.68 5.34 -12.93
N ALA A 192 6.93 4.88 -12.99
CA ALA A 192 7.48 4.24 -14.18
C ALA A 192 6.74 2.94 -14.55
N ASN A 193 6.13 2.28 -13.56
CA ASN A 193 5.34 1.05 -13.73
C ASN A 193 3.85 1.28 -13.44
N GLN A 194 3.38 2.53 -13.54
CA GLN A 194 2.01 2.87 -13.17
C GLN A 194 1.00 2.05 -13.97
N PRO A 195 0.08 1.31 -13.32
CA PRO A 195 -0.98 0.62 -14.02
C PRO A 195 -1.99 1.62 -14.58
N LYS A 196 -2.71 1.22 -15.63
CA LYS A 196 -3.86 2.00 -16.09
C LYS A 196 -4.93 2.01 -14.98
N GLU A 197 -5.61 3.14 -14.84
CA GLU A 197 -6.82 3.23 -14.03
C GLU A 197 -7.89 2.24 -14.53
N SER A 198 -8.81 1.83 -13.65
CA SER A 198 -9.85 0.81 -13.98
C SER A 198 -9.30 -0.58 -14.28
N THR A 199 -8.08 -0.88 -13.81
CA THR A 199 -7.48 -2.23 -13.85
C THR A 199 -7.24 -2.76 -12.44
N ALA A 200 -6.90 -4.04 -12.31
CA ALA A 200 -6.52 -4.63 -11.01
C ALA A 200 -5.20 -4.05 -10.43
N GLY A 201 -4.50 -3.17 -11.15
CA GLY A 201 -3.22 -2.65 -10.72
C GLY A 201 -2.11 -3.71 -10.67
N LEU A 202 -0.98 -3.37 -10.05
CA LEU A 202 0.13 -4.30 -9.88
C LEU A 202 -0.16 -5.29 -8.73
N PRO A 203 0.21 -6.57 -8.87
CA PRO A 203 0.18 -7.51 -7.75
C PRO A 203 1.28 -7.19 -6.72
N ASP A 204 1.14 -7.69 -5.49
CA ASP A 204 2.12 -7.46 -4.42
C ASP A 204 3.51 -7.97 -4.78
N SER A 205 3.61 -9.08 -5.49
CA SER A 205 4.89 -9.60 -6.00
C SER A 205 5.63 -8.58 -6.87
N LYS A 206 4.90 -7.82 -7.70
CA LYS A 206 5.49 -6.74 -8.51
C LYS A 206 5.83 -5.52 -7.64
N LEU A 207 4.98 -5.12 -6.69
CA LEU A 207 5.29 -4.05 -5.74
C LEU A 207 6.59 -4.35 -4.97
N ILE A 208 6.76 -5.60 -4.49
CA ILE A 208 7.97 -6.07 -3.82
C ILE A 208 9.17 -6.02 -4.76
N SER A 209 9.04 -6.50 -6.01
CA SER A 209 10.11 -6.42 -7.01
C SER A 209 10.60 -4.99 -7.23
N LEU A 210 9.69 -4.00 -7.29
CA LEU A 210 10.05 -2.60 -7.47
C LEU A 210 10.88 -2.05 -6.29
N THR A 211 10.74 -2.61 -5.09
CA THR A 211 11.60 -2.23 -3.94
C THR A 211 13.03 -2.73 -4.12
N VAL A 212 13.23 -3.89 -4.76
CA VAL A 212 14.55 -4.42 -5.09
C VAL A 212 15.22 -3.55 -6.15
N ASP A 213 14.47 -3.15 -7.18
CA ASP A 213 14.95 -2.24 -8.22
C ASP A 213 15.37 -0.88 -7.63
N ALA A 214 14.65 -0.41 -6.61
CA ALA A 214 14.98 0.80 -5.84
C ALA A 214 16.12 0.60 -4.81
N LYS A 215 16.76 -0.59 -4.76
CA LYS A 215 17.93 -0.89 -3.91
C LYS A 215 17.71 -0.59 -2.43
N VAL A 216 16.54 -1.00 -1.90
CA VAL A 216 16.22 -0.87 -0.47
C VAL A 216 17.17 -1.66 0.41
N SER A 217 17.45 -1.15 1.62
CA SER A 217 18.41 -1.76 2.55
C SER A 217 17.87 -2.96 3.34
N GLN A 218 16.56 -3.05 3.54
CA GLN A 218 15.90 -4.12 4.32
C GLN A 218 14.83 -4.85 3.50
N PRO A 219 15.18 -5.47 2.36
CA PRO A 219 14.20 -5.99 1.39
C PRO A 219 13.27 -7.05 2.00
N ALA A 220 13.77 -7.95 2.87
CA ALA A 220 12.94 -8.98 3.49
C ALA A 220 11.86 -8.40 4.43
N LYS A 221 12.20 -7.40 5.25
CA LYS A 221 11.23 -6.73 6.14
C LYS A 221 10.22 -5.92 5.35
N ILE A 222 10.67 -5.25 4.29
CA ILE A 222 9.80 -4.49 3.39
C ILE A 222 8.84 -5.44 2.67
N ALA A 223 9.32 -6.59 2.18
CA ALA A 223 8.47 -7.60 1.56
C ALA A 223 7.38 -8.11 2.51
N SER A 224 7.74 -8.49 3.74
CA SER A 224 6.76 -8.87 4.77
C SER A 224 5.76 -7.75 5.02
N CYS A 225 6.24 -6.51 5.21
CA CYS A 225 5.40 -5.35 5.45
C CYS A 225 4.37 -5.11 4.33
N ILE A 226 4.78 -5.30 3.07
CA ILE A 226 3.92 -5.21 1.88
C ILE A 226 2.87 -6.33 1.92
N THR A 227 3.29 -7.58 2.04
CA THR A 227 2.41 -8.75 2.04
C THR A 227 1.41 -8.72 3.20
N ASP A 228 1.84 -8.24 4.36
CA ASP A 228 1.01 -8.17 5.57
C ASP A 228 0.07 -6.94 5.58
N GLU A 229 0.13 -6.09 4.54
CA GLU A 229 -0.61 -4.82 4.46
C GLU A 229 -0.46 -3.98 5.74
N THR A 230 0.75 -3.93 6.31
CA THR A 230 1.03 -3.45 7.68
C THR A 230 0.51 -2.03 7.94
N PHE A 231 0.60 -1.14 6.95
CA PHE A 231 0.17 0.24 7.01
C PHE A 231 -1.14 0.53 6.27
N LYS A 232 -1.93 -0.51 5.93
CA LYS A 232 -3.26 -0.34 5.28
C LYS A 232 -4.16 0.62 6.06
N SER A 233 -4.34 0.41 7.36
CA SER A 233 -5.22 1.27 8.17
C SER A 233 -4.72 2.71 8.19
N TRP A 234 -3.40 2.91 8.27
CA TRP A 234 -2.80 4.23 8.15
C TRP A 234 -3.08 4.86 6.78
N ALA A 235 -2.94 4.12 5.68
CA ALA A 235 -3.19 4.63 4.34
C ALA A 235 -4.66 5.06 4.15
N THR A 236 -5.60 4.28 4.70
CA THR A 236 -7.02 4.65 4.75
C THR A 236 -7.23 5.94 5.54
N ASP A 237 -6.70 6.02 6.77
CA ASP A 237 -6.90 7.19 7.62
C ASP A 237 -6.22 8.46 7.07
N ALA A 238 -5.02 8.32 6.50
CA ALA A 238 -4.29 9.41 5.84
C ALA A 238 -5.08 9.95 4.64
N THR A 239 -5.68 9.04 3.85
CA THR A 239 -6.57 9.41 2.75
C THR A 239 -7.80 10.15 3.25
N THR A 240 -8.47 9.66 4.30
CA THR A 240 -9.62 10.35 4.91
C THR A 240 -9.25 11.74 5.42
N ARG A 241 -8.08 11.89 6.06
CA ARG A 241 -7.58 13.20 6.51
C ARG A 241 -7.30 14.14 5.34
N ALA A 242 -6.73 13.65 4.24
CA ALA A 242 -6.49 14.46 3.04
C ALA A 242 -7.82 14.91 2.40
N VAL A 243 -8.77 13.98 2.21
CA VAL A 243 -10.09 14.24 1.63
C VAL A 243 -10.89 15.27 2.43
N SER A 244 -10.76 15.25 3.76
CA SER A 244 -11.49 16.17 4.66
C SER A 244 -10.75 17.48 4.96
N ASN A 245 -9.53 17.68 4.45
CA ASN A 245 -8.74 18.87 4.75
C ASN A 245 -9.16 20.05 3.84
N PRO A 246 -9.75 21.13 4.39
CA PRO A 246 -10.22 22.26 3.59
C PRO A 246 -9.13 22.94 2.76
N LYS A 247 -7.86 22.87 3.18
CA LYS A 247 -6.73 23.46 2.44
C LYS A 247 -6.38 22.69 1.17
N LEU A 248 -6.80 21.43 1.07
CA LEU A 248 -6.51 20.55 -0.07
C LEU A 248 -7.68 20.49 -1.07
N LEU A 249 -8.85 21.02 -0.70
CA LEU A 249 -10.02 21.01 -1.58
C LEU A 249 -9.83 21.96 -2.76
N SER A 250 -10.33 21.56 -3.93
CA SER A 250 -10.49 22.41 -5.11
C SER A 250 -11.49 23.55 -4.85
N ALA A 251 -11.66 24.45 -5.82
CA ALA A 251 -12.71 25.47 -5.78
C ALA A 251 -14.12 24.87 -5.75
N SER A 252 -14.30 23.63 -6.22
CA SER A 252 -15.57 22.89 -6.13
C SER A 252 -15.76 22.15 -4.80
N GLY A 253 -14.85 22.32 -3.83
CA GLY A 253 -14.92 21.67 -2.53
C GLY A 253 -14.55 20.19 -2.54
N GLN A 254 -13.92 19.69 -3.61
CA GLN A 254 -13.53 18.29 -3.76
C GLN A 254 -12.01 18.13 -3.65
N PHE A 255 -11.56 17.09 -2.94
CA PHE A 255 -10.17 16.69 -2.96
C PHE A 255 -9.86 15.87 -4.22
N GLY A 256 -8.68 16.06 -4.79
CA GLY A 256 -8.21 15.30 -5.94
C GLY A 256 -6.69 15.17 -5.97
N THR A 257 -6.20 14.26 -6.80
CA THR A 257 -4.76 14.03 -7.00
C THR A 257 -4.36 14.29 -8.45
N PRO A 258 -3.17 14.85 -8.72
CA PRO A 258 -2.23 15.36 -7.73
C PRO A 258 -2.76 16.66 -7.10
N THR A 259 -2.55 16.83 -5.80
CA THR A 259 -2.64 18.15 -5.16
C THR A 259 -1.23 18.59 -4.78
N VAL A 260 -0.81 19.75 -5.29
CA VAL A 260 0.54 20.29 -5.10
C VAL A 260 0.42 21.59 -4.31
N LEU A 261 1.15 21.69 -3.20
CA LEU A 261 1.35 22.94 -2.47
C LEU A 261 2.82 23.35 -2.53
N VAL A 262 3.09 24.62 -2.74
CA VAL A 262 4.43 25.21 -2.64
C VAL A 262 4.37 26.28 -1.57
N ASN A 263 5.14 26.16 -0.49
CA ASN A 263 5.05 27.00 0.71
C ASN A 263 3.59 27.20 1.21
N GLY A 264 2.75 26.16 1.08
CA GLY A 264 1.34 26.19 1.45
C GLY A 264 0.39 26.79 0.40
N SER A 265 0.92 27.41 -0.67
CA SER A 265 0.14 27.90 -1.81
C SER A 265 -0.16 26.78 -2.79
N LYS A 266 -1.42 26.60 -3.16
CA LYS A 266 -1.85 25.53 -4.05
C LYS A 266 -1.55 25.85 -5.52
N TYR A 267 -0.89 24.94 -6.21
CA TYR A 267 -0.69 25.04 -7.65
C TYR A 267 -2.00 24.74 -8.39
N ALA A 268 -2.39 25.65 -9.29
CA ALA A 268 -3.60 25.52 -10.13
C ALA A 268 -3.29 25.54 -11.63
N GLY A 269 -2.01 25.51 -12.01
CA GLY A 269 -1.58 25.48 -13.40
C GLY A 269 -1.66 24.09 -14.04
N SER A 270 -1.20 23.99 -15.29
CA SER A 270 -1.20 22.73 -16.03
C SER A 270 -0.21 21.73 -15.43
N ILE A 271 -0.71 20.58 -14.99
CA ILE A 271 0.09 19.50 -14.39
C ILE A 271 1.18 18.93 -15.32
N SER A 272 1.01 19.08 -16.63
CA SER A 272 1.96 18.57 -17.64
C SER A 272 2.85 19.65 -18.25
N ASP A 273 2.77 20.90 -17.76
CA ASP A 273 3.61 22.00 -18.22
C ASP A 273 4.71 22.31 -17.18
N PRO A 274 5.95 21.83 -17.40
CA PRO A 274 7.03 22.07 -16.47
C PRO A 274 7.42 23.55 -16.33
N THR A 275 7.20 24.36 -17.38
CA THR A 275 7.50 25.80 -17.34
C THR A 275 6.52 26.53 -16.43
N ALA A 276 5.22 26.22 -16.56
CA ALA A 276 4.20 26.79 -15.69
C ALA A 276 4.43 26.42 -14.21
N PHE A 277 4.86 25.19 -13.93
CA PHE A 277 5.21 24.80 -12.56
C PHE A 277 6.44 25.57 -12.03
N ALA A 278 7.51 25.68 -12.82
CA ALA A 278 8.72 26.42 -12.42
C ALA A 278 8.44 27.92 -12.14
N GLN A 279 7.58 28.54 -12.96
CA GLN A 279 7.13 29.92 -12.76
C GLN A 279 6.35 30.09 -11.46
N PHE A 280 5.45 29.14 -11.14
CA PHE A 280 4.72 29.14 -9.89
C PHE A 280 5.63 28.96 -8.67
N VAL A 281 6.58 28.03 -8.75
CA VAL A 281 7.58 27.84 -7.68
C VAL A 281 8.37 29.14 -7.44
N SER A 282 8.79 29.81 -8.51
CA SER A 282 9.54 31.07 -8.43
C SER A 282 8.70 32.22 -7.85
N SER A 283 7.43 32.34 -8.25
CA SER A 283 6.55 33.42 -7.76
C SER A 283 6.25 33.28 -6.27
N VAL A 284 5.99 32.05 -5.81
CA VAL A 284 5.75 31.76 -4.39
C VAL A 284 7.02 31.96 -3.56
N ALA A 285 8.18 31.55 -4.08
CA ALA A 285 9.46 31.82 -3.43
C ALA A 285 9.69 33.33 -3.27
N GLY A 286 9.48 34.10 -4.35
CA GLY A 286 9.59 35.57 -4.35
C GLY A 286 8.68 36.25 -3.32
N ALA A 287 7.41 35.84 -3.24
CA ALA A 287 6.45 36.38 -2.28
C ALA A 287 6.83 36.09 -0.81
N SER A 288 7.54 34.98 -0.57
CA SER A 288 8.03 34.63 0.77
C SER A 288 9.17 35.55 1.25
N PHE A 289 9.82 36.30 0.34
CA PHE A 289 10.86 37.30 0.67
C PHE A 289 10.29 38.70 0.92
N THR A 290 9.03 38.95 0.57
CA THR A 290 8.39 40.26 0.71
C THR A 290 7.45 40.35 1.92
N ASP A 291 7.54 39.42 2.87
CA ASP A 291 6.78 39.48 4.13
C ASP A 291 7.18 40.73 4.93
N PRO A 292 6.27 41.70 5.16
CA PRO A 292 6.56 42.92 5.92
C PRO A 292 6.89 42.67 7.40
N SER A 293 6.78 41.43 7.89
CA SER A 293 7.20 41.06 9.24
C SER A 293 8.73 40.95 9.40
N VAL A 294 9.52 41.05 8.31
CA VAL A 294 10.96 41.25 8.38
C VAL A 294 11.23 42.75 8.36
N ALA A 295 11.57 43.31 9.53
CA ALA A 295 11.86 44.73 9.68
C ALA A 295 12.87 45.21 8.63
N THR A 296 12.47 46.17 7.82
CA THR A 296 13.34 46.90 6.92
C THR A 296 14.52 47.47 7.73
N PRO A 297 15.79 47.20 7.38
CA PRO A 297 16.89 47.91 8.02
C PRO A 297 16.70 49.40 7.74
N SER A 298 16.54 50.18 8.81
CA SER A 298 16.44 51.63 8.73
C SER A 298 17.70 52.16 8.02
N PRO A 299 17.58 53.05 7.02
CA PRO A 299 18.75 53.61 6.36
C PRO A 299 19.59 54.38 7.39
N THR A 300 20.86 53.99 7.52
CA THR A 300 21.86 54.74 8.28
C THR A 300 22.00 56.13 7.66
N PRO A 301 21.81 57.23 8.41
CA PRO A 301 21.99 58.57 7.87
C PRO A 301 23.44 58.76 7.43
N SER A 302 23.61 59.28 6.22
CA SER A 302 24.91 59.68 5.66
C SER A 302 25.55 60.76 6.56
N PRO A 303 26.85 60.68 6.89
CA PRO A 303 27.50 61.75 7.63
C PRO A 303 27.50 63.02 6.78
N ALA A 304 27.01 64.12 7.36
CA ALA A 304 27.20 65.44 6.78
C ALA A 304 28.66 65.85 6.97
N THR A 305 29.33 66.16 5.88
CA THR A 305 30.65 66.82 5.89
C THR A 305 30.47 68.29 6.27
N GLU A 306 31.09 68.70 7.37
CA GLU A 306 31.59 70.07 7.59
C GLU A 306 33.11 70.09 7.40
#